data_AF-A0A957P4U6-F1
#
_entry.id   AF-A0A957P4U6-F1
#
_cell.length_a   1.000
_cell.length_b   1.000
_cell.length_c   1.000
_cell.angle_alpha   90.00
_cell.angle_beta   90.00
_cell.angle_gamma   90.00
#
_symmetry.space_group_name_H-M   'P 1'
#
loop_
_entity.id
_entity.type
_entity.pdbx_description
1 polymer ?
#
loop_
_entity_poly.entity_id
_entity_poly.type
_entity_poly.pdbx_seq_one_letter_code
_entity_poly.pdbx_strand_id
1 'polypeptide(L)'
;MQLWKTRSRHTVLRPNDGKFLTVENHTVELPDGRIIADWPWLITPDYVNVVAVTTNQEFICFRQTKYAVADVSLAIVGGYLEPDEEPLAAAQRELLEETGYQAPTWRNLGSYV
;
A
#
# COMPACT_ATOMS: atom_id res chain seq x y z
N MET A 1 21.38 -9.78 10.14
CA MET A 1 20.26 -10.73 10.29
C MET A 1 20.11 -11.47 8.97
N GLN A 2 19.97 -12.79 8.98
CA GLN A 2 19.66 -13.54 7.77
C GLN A 2 18.15 -13.50 7.51
N LEU A 3 17.77 -13.34 6.25
CA LEU A 3 16.37 -13.35 5.82
C LEU A 3 15.82 -14.77 5.86
N TRP A 4 14.51 -14.88 6.08
CA TRP A 4 13.78 -16.14 5.93
C TRP A 4 13.75 -16.54 4.46
N LYS A 5 13.66 -17.84 4.17
CA LYS A 5 13.61 -18.36 2.79
C LYS A 5 12.26 -18.98 2.51
N THR A 6 11.61 -18.56 1.42
CA THR A 6 10.42 -19.24 0.92
C THR A 6 10.84 -20.52 0.19
N ARG A 7 10.38 -21.68 0.68
CA ARG A 7 10.63 -23.00 0.10
C ARG A 7 9.60 -23.35 -0.97
N SER A 8 8.34 -23.03 -0.72
CA SER A 8 7.23 -23.20 -1.65
C SER A 8 6.15 -22.17 -1.36
N ARG A 9 5.28 -21.93 -2.33
CA ARG A 9 4.06 -21.13 -2.19
C ARG A 9 2.97 -21.68 -3.09
N HIS A 10 1.73 -21.49 -2.67
CA HIS A 10 0.57 -21.72 -3.52
C HIS A 10 -0.52 -20.70 -3.23
N THR A 11 -1.29 -20.34 -4.25
CA THR A 11 -2.43 -19.44 -4.11
C THR A 11 -3.60 -20.14 -3.43
N VAL A 12 -4.15 -19.48 -2.41
CA VAL A 12 -5.34 -19.93 -1.67
C VAL A 12 -6.59 -19.21 -2.17
N LEU A 13 -6.48 -17.90 -2.41
CA LEU A 13 -7.62 -17.05 -2.80
C LEU A 13 -7.16 -15.96 -3.77
N ARG A 14 -7.83 -15.86 -4.93
CA ARG A 14 -7.56 -14.85 -5.96
C ARG A 14 -8.84 -14.32 -6.62
N PRO A 15 -9.64 -13.50 -5.91
CA PRO A 15 -10.87 -12.93 -6.44
C PRO A 15 -10.54 -11.86 -7.50
N ASN A 16 -11.38 -11.77 -8.54
CA ASN A 16 -11.24 -10.77 -9.60
C ASN A 16 -9.80 -10.68 -10.15
N ASP A 17 -9.19 -11.84 -10.42
CA ASP A 17 -7.81 -11.98 -10.90
C ASP A 17 -6.72 -11.30 -10.04
N GLY A 18 -7.04 -11.02 -8.78
CA GLY A 18 -6.11 -10.39 -7.83
C GLY A 18 -6.21 -8.88 -7.78
N LYS A 19 -7.29 -8.26 -8.31
CA LYS A 19 -7.47 -6.80 -8.39
C LYS A 19 -7.22 -6.07 -7.06
N PHE A 20 -7.69 -6.62 -5.94
CA PHE A 20 -7.55 -5.98 -4.63
C PHE A 20 -6.62 -6.74 -3.68
N LEU A 21 -6.60 -8.08 -3.79
CA LEU A 21 -5.72 -8.93 -3.01
C LEU A 21 -5.57 -10.31 -3.64
N THR A 22 -4.45 -10.94 -3.35
CA THR A 22 -4.21 -12.38 -3.49
C THR A 22 -3.72 -12.92 -2.16
N VAL A 23 -4.27 -14.07 -1.74
CA VAL A 23 -3.79 -14.79 -0.55
C VAL A 23 -3.01 -16.01 -1.01
N GLU A 24 -1.79 -16.16 -0.50
CA GLU A 24 -0.95 -17.33 -0.69
C GLU A 24 -0.65 -18.00 0.65
N ASN A 25 -0.37 -19.29 0.62
CA ASN A 25 0.25 -20.01 1.73
C ASN A 25 1.68 -20.36 1.35
N HIS A 26 2.63 -19.95 2.18
CA HIS A 26 4.06 -20.20 1.99
C HIS A 26 4.54 -21.29 2.94
N THR A 27 5.48 -22.11 2.48
CA THR A 27 6.36 -22.86 3.38
C THR A 27 7.64 -22.04 3.53
N VAL A 28 7.96 -21.63 4.74
CA VAL A 28 9.10 -20.75 5.04
C VAL A 28 10.14 -21.47 5.89
N GLU A 29 11.42 -21.17 5.65
CA GLU A 29 12.55 -21.63 6.43
C GLU A 29 13.18 -20.45 7.19
N LEU A 30 13.30 -20.63 8.49
CA LEU A 30 13.93 -19.67 9.39
C LEU A 30 15.46 -19.77 9.31
N PRO A 31 16.20 -18.75 9.75
CA PRO A 31 17.66 -18.76 9.73
C PRO A 31 18.32 -19.93 10.49
N ASP A 32 17.61 -20.49 11.48
CA ASP A 32 18.06 -21.64 12.26
C ASP A 32 17.70 -23.00 11.62
N GLY A 33 17.13 -22.99 10.41
CA GLY A 33 16.75 -24.19 9.66
C GLY A 33 15.37 -24.75 10.01
N ARG A 34 14.63 -24.17 10.97
CA ARG A 34 13.24 -24.59 11.22
C ARG A 34 12.36 -24.28 10.02
N ILE A 35 11.46 -25.21 9.71
CA ILE A 35 10.49 -25.08 8.62
C ILE A 35 9.10 -24.86 9.22
N ILE A 36 8.41 -23.84 8.72
CA ILE A 36 7.01 -23.54 9.04
C ILE A 36 6.21 -23.70 7.76
N ALA A 37 5.25 -24.63 7.77
CA ALA A 37 4.27 -24.81 6.69
C ALA A 37 3.09 -23.85 6.87
N ASP A 38 2.33 -23.65 5.80
CA ASP A 38 1.06 -22.89 5.80
C ASP A 38 1.15 -21.48 6.39
N TRP A 39 2.26 -20.78 6.14
CA TRP A 39 2.45 -19.39 6.53
C TRP A 39 1.59 -18.47 5.63
N PRO A 40 0.54 -17.81 6.13
CA PRO A 40 -0.33 -16.99 5.29
C PRO A 40 0.41 -15.73 4.81
N TRP A 41 0.24 -15.42 3.53
CA TRP A 41 0.86 -14.28 2.88
C TRP A 41 -0.18 -13.49 2.09
N LEU A 42 -0.27 -12.19 2.36
CA LEU A 42 -1.18 -11.27 1.68
C LEU A 42 -0.40 -10.46 0.65
N ILE A 43 -0.86 -10.51 -0.59
CA ILE A 43 -0.34 -9.68 -1.68
C ILE A 43 -1.44 -8.67 -2.01
N THR A 44 -1.14 -7.39 -1.87
CA THR A 44 -2.03 -6.28 -2.23
C THR A 44 -1.34 -5.40 -3.27
N PRO A 45 -2.09 -4.65 -4.10
CA PRO A 45 -1.49 -3.65 -4.97
C PRO A 45 -0.68 -2.64 -4.16
N ASP A 46 0.39 -2.15 -4.77
CA ASP A 46 1.16 -1.03 -4.22
C ASP A 46 0.29 0.23 -4.20
N TYR A 47 0.54 1.11 -3.23
CA TYR A 47 -0.17 2.37 -3.08
C TYR A 47 0.75 3.47 -2.58
N VAL A 48 0.33 4.71 -2.80
CA VAL A 48 0.99 5.90 -2.27
C VAL A 48 0.16 6.55 -1.19
N ASN A 49 0.84 7.32 -0.34
CA ASN A 49 0.22 8.30 0.53
C ASN A 49 0.90 9.65 0.31
N VAL A 50 0.12 10.72 0.37
CA VAL A 50 0.60 12.09 0.15
C VAL A 50 0.27 12.96 1.35
N VAL A 51 1.31 13.54 1.93
CA VAL A 51 1.18 14.56 2.97
C VAL A 51 1.38 15.92 2.31
N ALA A 52 0.28 16.57 1.94
CA ALA A 52 0.30 17.89 1.34
C ALA A 52 0.30 18.98 2.41
N VAL A 53 1.17 19.98 2.24
CA VAL A 53 1.36 21.10 3.18
C VAL A 53 1.07 22.42 2.44
N THR A 54 0.19 23.24 3.00
CA THR A 54 -0.15 24.55 2.43
C THR A 54 0.92 25.60 2.74
N THR A 55 0.84 26.76 2.10
CA THR A 55 1.71 27.91 2.40
C THR A 55 1.58 28.41 3.83
N ASN A 56 0.46 28.11 4.50
CA ASN A 56 0.21 28.44 5.90
C ASN A 56 0.76 27.38 6.87
N GLN A 57 1.52 26.39 6.38
CA GLN A 57 2.03 25.25 7.15
C GLN A 57 0.94 24.36 7.76
N GLU A 58 -0.20 24.27 7.07
CA GLU A 58 -1.30 23.40 7.45
C GLU A 58 -1.29 22.13 6.59
N PHE A 59 -1.71 21.01 7.16
CA PHE A 59 -1.87 19.76 6.43
C PHE A 59 -3.24 19.67 5.78
N ILE A 60 -3.26 19.25 4.51
CA ILE A 60 -4.51 18.91 3.84
C ILE A 60 -4.90 17.48 4.25
N CYS A 61 -6.04 17.38 4.91
CA CYS A 61 -6.69 16.13 5.27
C CYS A 61 -8.18 16.22 4.96
N PHE A 62 -8.84 15.08 4.80
CA PHE A 62 -10.28 15.01 4.59
C PHE A 62 -10.92 13.89 5.40
N ARG A 63 -12.25 13.92 5.47
CA ARG A 63 -13.05 12.91 6.15
C ARG A 63 -13.50 11.87 5.12
N GLN A 64 -13.09 10.63 5.31
CA GLN A 64 -13.39 9.52 4.41
C GLN A 64 -14.08 8.38 5.15
N THR A 65 -15.16 7.86 4.58
CA THR A 65 -15.78 6.60 5.00
C THR A 65 -15.08 5.44 4.30
N LYS A 66 -14.59 4.47 5.07
CA LYS A 66 -14.06 3.21 4.55
C LYS A 66 -15.06 2.11 4.87
N TYR A 67 -15.43 1.28 3.89
CA TYR A 67 -16.42 0.21 4.08
C TYR A 67 -16.11 -0.70 5.28
N ALA A 68 -14.83 -1.00 5.51
CA ALA A 68 -14.38 -1.87 6.61
C ALA A 68 -14.32 -1.17 7.98
N VAL A 69 -14.59 0.15 8.05
CA VAL A 69 -14.53 0.94 9.29
C VAL A 69 -15.94 1.43 9.59
N ALA A 70 -16.39 1.22 10.83
CA ALA A 70 -17.75 1.58 11.26
C ALA A 70 -17.98 3.10 11.44
N ASP A 71 -17.02 3.94 11.06
CA ASP A 71 -17.04 5.38 11.29
C ASP A 71 -16.27 6.15 10.19
N VAL A 72 -16.41 7.47 10.21
CA VAL A 72 -15.69 8.41 9.36
C VAL A 72 -14.26 8.59 9.88
N SER A 73 -13.28 8.23 9.07
CA SER A 73 -11.87 8.42 9.38
C SER A 73 -11.36 9.77 8.89
N LEU A 74 -10.42 10.37 9.64
CA LEU A 74 -9.58 11.43 9.10
C LEU A 74 -8.48 10.78 8.27
N ALA A 75 -8.34 11.20 7.02
CA ALA A 75 -7.44 10.61 6.04
C ALA A 75 -6.58 11.69 5.36
N ILE A 76 -5.38 11.27 4.97
CA ILE A 76 -4.56 11.96 3.97
C ILE A 76 -4.88 11.40 2.59
N VAL A 77 -4.39 12.07 1.55
CA VAL A 77 -4.50 11.58 0.18
C VAL A 77 -3.76 10.26 0.03
N GLY A 78 -4.37 9.31 -0.65
CA GLY A 78 -3.71 8.05 -0.97
C GLY A 78 -4.52 7.18 -1.91
N GLY A 79 -3.81 6.44 -2.75
CA GLY A 79 -4.44 5.60 -3.75
C GLY A 79 -3.48 4.57 -4.31
N TYR A 80 -4.05 3.58 -5.00
CA TYR A 80 -3.27 2.51 -5.62
C TYR A 80 -2.47 3.04 -6.81
N LEU A 81 -1.33 2.40 -7.06
CA LEU A 81 -0.63 2.59 -8.32
C LEU A 81 -1.42 1.88 -9.43
N GLU A 82 -1.56 2.56 -10.56
CA GLU A 82 -1.98 1.90 -11.80
C GLU A 82 -0.85 1.02 -12.38
N PRO A 83 -1.16 0.06 -13.27
CA PRO A 83 -0.14 -0.76 -13.91
C PRO A 83 0.94 0.10 -14.58
N ASP A 84 2.20 -0.21 -14.26
CA ASP A 84 3.39 0.50 -14.76
C ASP A 84 3.47 1.99 -14.38
N GLU A 85 2.66 2.44 -13.41
CA GLU A 85 2.68 3.83 -12.92
C GLU A 85 3.82 4.05 -11.91
N GLU A 86 4.63 5.08 -12.14
CA GLU A 86 5.66 5.48 -11.18
C GLU A 86 5.02 6.07 -9.90
N PRO A 87 5.54 5.76 -8.69
CA PRO A 87 4.92 6.22 -7.44
C PRO A 87 4.71 7.74 -7.35
N LEU A 88 5.63 8.54 -7.90
CA LEU A 88 5.47 10.01 -7.90
C LEU A 88 4.32 10.47 -8.81
N ALA A 89 4.11 9.79 -9.94
CA ALA A 89 3.01 10.11 -10.85
C ALA A 89 1.66 9.77 -10.21
N ALA A 90 1.56 8.59 -9.57
CA ALA A 90 0.39 8.20 -8.79
C ALA A 90 0.08 9.23 -7.70
N ALA A 91 1.10 9.66 -6.93
CA ALA A 91 0.94 10.63 -5.87
C ALA A 91 0.42 11.99 -6.37
N GLN A 92 0.90 12.45 -7.53
CA GLN A 92 0.45 13.69 -8.17
C GLN A 92 -0.98 13.59 -8.68
N ARG A 93 -1.34 12.47 -9.30
CA ARG A 93 -2.69 12.17 -9.79
C ARG A 93 -3.69 12.14 -8.63
N GLU A 94 -3.42 11.36 -7.59
CA GLU A 94 -4.30 11.23 -6.43
C GLU A 94 -4.50 12.56 -5.70
N LEU A 95 -3.45 13.38 -5.54
CA LEU A 95 -3.58 14.71 -4.95
C LEU A 95 -4.55 15.58 -5.74
N LEU A 96 -4.46 15.57 -7.07
CA LEU A 96 -5.33 16.33 -7.93
C LEU A 96 -6.76 15.79 -7.91
N GLU A 97 -6.95 14.47 -8.01
CA GLU A 97 -8.26 13.83 -8.08
C GLU A 97 -9.04 13.95 -6.78
N GLU A 98 -8.40 13.74 -5.62
CA GLU A 98 -9.10 13.74 -4.33
C GLU A 98 -9.30 15.14 -3.74
N THR A 99 -8.43 16.10 -4.08
CA THR A 99 -8.42 17.42 -3.42
C THR A 99 -8.52 18.61 -4.38
N GLY A 100 -8.26 18.41 -5.67
CA GLY A 100 -8.15 19.48 -6.66
C GLY A 100 -6.86 20.29 -6.58
N TYR A 101 -5.95 19.99 -5.65
CA TYR A 101 -4.69 20.71 -5.50
C TYR A 101 -3.57 20.13 -6.36
N GLN A 102 -2.58 20.98 -6.64
CA GLN A 102 -1.31 20.60 -7.22
C GLN A 102 -0.18 21.19 -6.38
N ALA A 103 0.93 20.47 -6.27
CA ALA A 103 2.11 20.91 -5.54
C ALA A 103 3.27 21.20 -6.49
N PRO A 104 3.97 22.35 -6.35
CA PRO A 104 5.12 22.69 -7.18
C PRO A 104 6.39 21.94 -6.77
N THR A 105 6.41 21.35 -5.58
CA THR A 105 7.58 20.66 -5.02
C THR A 105 7.16 19.35 -4.39
N TRP A 106 7.93 18.30 -4.64
CA TRP A 106 7.68 16.95 -4.16
C TRP A 106 8.92 16.40 -3.48
N ARG A 107 8.73 15.71 -2.36
CA ARG A 107 9.81 15.05 -1.62
C ARG A 107 9.38 13.63 -1.29
N ASN A 108 10.17 12.66 -1.76
CA ASN A 108 9.99 11.26 -1.37
C ASN A 108 10.37 11.10 0.12
N LEU A 109 9.50 10.49 0.92
CA LEU A 109 9.69 10.25 2.36
C LEU A 109 10.14 8.81 2.67
N GLY A 110 10.27 7.97 1.65
CA GLY A 110 10.59 6.55 1.75
C GLY A 110 9.43 5.66 1.31
N SER A 111 9.67 4.36 1.32
CA SER A 111 8.68 3.30 1.15
C SER A 111 8.62 2.45 2.42
N TYR A 112 7.45 1.88 2.70
CA TYR A 112 7.32 0.82 3.70
C TYR A 112 7.68 -0.50 3.01
N VAL A 113 8.64 -1.24 3.59
CA VAL A 113 9.13 -2.54 3.09
C VAL A 113 8.79 -3.66 4.05
#